data_AF-A0A6C0L1E4-F1
#
_entry.id   AF-A0A6C0L1E4-F1
#
_cell.length_a   1.000
_cell.length_b   1.000
_cell.length_c   1.000
_cell.angle_alpha   90.00
_cell.angle_beta   90.00
_cell.angle_gamma   90.00
#
_symmetry.space_group_name_H-M   'P 1'
#
loop_
_entity.id
_entity.type
_entity.pdbx_description
1 polymer ?
#
loop_
_entity_poly.entity_id
_entity_poly.type
_entity_poly.pdbx_seq_one_letter_code
_entity_poly.pdbx_strand_id
1 'polypeptide(L)'
;MVCSHCKGVGHTYRRCPELTPEQRKQLFEEKKKKKEEKLKEKLAKEEQKKKDQELKNFTHYTFENRNEYEVVLYWGFSNSNQLTKFKYVGAFEKINFKCIKGLHRIVAIPVLEVIERQTVVQGEFPAAKKKIEMKQGDPNIFVLFDFFMCSYPGLVIEVQKEYSPPKSELEQWKEVALKSHYLLTEISKITGSYDQQQKKVGRMNAEIILKASENLEPLFDMIQDIKIPETCTEVDKERAGIPSVLTNVT
;
A
#
# COMPACT_ATOMS: atom_id res chain seq x y z
N MET A 1 40.76 43.75 40.17
CA MET A 1 39.87 42.67 40.67
C MET A 1 38.77 43.31 41.49
N VAL A 2 37.50 43.10 41.12
CA VAL A 2 36.33 43.75 41.73
C VAL A 2 35.52 42.70 42.50
N CYS A 3 35.12 43.01 43.72
CA CYS A 3 34.31 42.12 44.54
C CYS A 3 32.88 42.01 43.96
N SER A 4 32.41 40.79 43.70
CA SER A 4 31.05 40.58 43.16
C SER A 4 29.92 40.89 44.14
N HIS A 5 30.24 41.15 45.42
CA HIS A 5 29.25 41.45 46.45
C HIS A 5 29.16 42.96 46.72
N CYS A 6 30.26 43.58 47.15
CA CYS A 6 30.30 45.01 47.49
C CYS A 6 30.78 45.93 46.35
N LYS A 7 31.17 45.37 45.19
CA LYS A 7 31.74 46.10 44.04
C LYS A 7 33.04 46.87 44.33
N GLY A 8 33.65 46.69 45.50
CA GLY A 8 34.94 47.28 45.84
C GLY A 8 36.09 46.71 45.00
N VAL A 9 37.09 47.54 44.70
CA VAL A 9 38.32 47.16 43.99
C VAL A 9 39.34 46.60 44.98
N GLY A 10 40.17 45.63 44.54
CA GLY A 10 41.30 45.10 45.31
C GLY A 10 41.04 43.79 46.06
N HIS A 11 39.82 43.25 46.04
CA HIS A 11 39.52 41.97 46.68
C HIS A 11 38.44 41.18 45.91
N THR A 12 38.34 39.87 46.18
CA THR A 12 37.22 39.03 45.73
C THR A 12 36.19 38.86 46.84
N TYR A 13 35.01 38.34 46.50
CA TYR A 13 33.97 38.01 47.50
C TYR A 13 34.48 37.07 48.63
N ARG A 14 35.55 36.30 48.40
CA ARG A 14 36.17 35.42 49.42
C ARG A 14 36.86 36.19 50.55
N ARG A 15 37.31 37.41 50.28
CA ARG A 15 38.00 38.30 51.24
C ARG A 15 37.22 39.60 51.47
N CYS A 16 35.91 39.61 51.19
CA CYS A 16 35.09 40.80 51.35
C CYS A 16 34.94 41.16 52.84
N PRO A 17 35.36 42.36 53.27
CA PRO A 17 35.31 42.75 54.67
C PRO A 17 33.88 42.86 55.21
N GLU A 18 32.90 43.12 54.33
CA GLU A 18 31.48 43.24 54.69
C GLU A 18 30.78 41.89 54.93
N LEU A 19 31.37 40.77 54.52
CA LEU A 19 30.78 39.44 54.68
C LEU A 19 31.33 38.73 55.91
N THR A 20 30.42 38.22 56.76
CA THR A 20 30.79 37.34 57.88
C THR A 20 31.32 35.99 57.37
N PRO A 21 32.12 35.25 58.18
CA PRO A 21 32.64 33.93 57.78
C PRO A 21 31.53 32.94 57.38
N GLU A 22 30.38 33.00 58.04
CA GLU A 22 29.22 32.14 57.77
C GLU A 22 28.55 32.47 56.43
N GLN A 23 28.32 33.76 56.14
CA GLN A 23 27.76 34.20 54.86
C GLN A 23 28.68 33.85 53.69
N ARG A 24 30.00 33.88 53.88
CA ARG A 24 30.97 33.43 52.85
C ARG A 24 30.83 31.94 52.55
N LYS A 25 30.62 31.10 53.57
CA LYS A 25 30.40 29.65 53.40
C LYS A 25 29.09 29.39 52.65
N GLN A 26 28.00 30.05 53.03
CA GLN A 26 26.70 29.91 52.36
C GLN A 26 26.77 30.32 50.88
N LEU A 27 27.36 31.48 50.55
CA LEU A 27 27.53 31.93 49.16
C LEU A 27 28.42 30.99 48.34
N PHE A 28 29.41 30.36 48.98
CA PHE A 28 30.26 29.37 48.33
C PHE A 28 29.48 28.09 48.02
N GLU A 29 28.71 27.56 48.98
CA GLU A 29 27.87 26.38 48.80
C GLU A 29 26.76 26.60 47.78
N GLU A 30 26.10 27.77 47.79
CA GLU A 30 25.06 28.11 46.83
C GLU A 30 25.61 28.21 45.41
N LYS A 31 26.79 28.86 45.25
CA LYS A 31 27.48 28.91 43.95
C LYS A 31 27.96 27.52 43.51
N LYS A 32 28.34 26.64 44.44
CA LYS A 32 28.71 25.25 44.14
C LYS A 32 27.49 24.45 43.67
N LYS A 33 26.37 24.49 44.40
CA LYS A 33 25.10 23.84 44.03
C LYS A 33 24.58 24.34 42.68
N LYS A 34 24.53 25.65 42.46
CA LYS A 34 24.13 26.23 41.16
C LYS A 34 25.03 25.81 39.99
N LYS A 35 26.32 25.59 40.23
CA LYS A 35 27.24 25.07 39.20
C LYS A 35 26.99 23.59 38.93
N GLU A 36 26.77 22.79 39.96
CA GLU A 36 26.46 21.35 39.84
C GLU A 36 25.13 21.13 39.11
N GLU A 37 24.10 21.92 39.44
CA GLU A 37 22.79 21.85 38.79
C GLU A 37 22.87 22.23 37.30
N LYS A 38 23.55 23.33 36.96
CA LYS A 38 23.82 23.71 35.57
C LYS A 38 24.62 22.66 34.80
N LEU A 39 25.54 21.97 35.47
CA LEU A 39 26.31 20.88 34.84
C LEU A 39 25.41 19.67 34.57
N LYS A 40 24.56 19.27 35.53
CA LYS A 40 23.59 18.19 35.34
C LYS A 40 22.60 18.50 34.21
N GLU A 41 22.07 19.73 34.15
CA GLU A 41 21.16 20.14 33.08
C GLU A 41 21.83 20.12 31.69
N LYS A 42 23.09 20.56 31.60
CA LYS A 42 23.88 20.48 30.37
C LYS A 42 24.10 19.04 29.92
N LEU A 43 24.50 18.16 30.83
CA LEU A 43 24.70 16.74 30.54
C LEU A 43 23.41 16.07 30.06
N ALA A 44 22.28 16.34 30.72
CA ALA A 44 20.98 15.81 30.31
C ALA A 44 20.58 16.30 28.90
N LYS A 45 20.78 17.58 28.58
CA LYS A 45 20.52 18.11 27.23
C LYS A 45 21.43 17.51 26.17
N GLU A 46 22.70 17.27 26.47
CA GLU A 46 23.63 16.60 25.55
C GLU A 46 23.27 15.14 25.32
N GLU A 47 22.86 14.42 26.37
CA GLU A 47 22.40 13.03 26.26
C GLU A 47 21.11 12.94 25.43
N GLN A 48 20.16 13.85 25.64
CA GLN A 48 18.94 13.94 24.83
C GLN A 48 19.28 14.18 23.35
N LYS A 49 20.19 15.13 23.08
CA LYS A 49 20.65 15.41 21.71
C LYS A 49 21.33 14.21 21.07
N LYS A 50 22.14 13.46 21.82
CA LYS A 50 22.78 12.23 21.32
C LYS A 50 21.72 11.18 20.96
N LYS A 51 20.73 10.94 21.84
CA LYS A 51 19.61 10.03 21.56
C LYS A 51 18.83 10.46 20.31
N ASP A 52 18.50 11.75 20.19
CA ASP A 52 17.82 12.30 19.02
C ASP A 52 18.66 12.19 17.74
N GLN A 53 19.99 12.29 17.86
CA GLN A 53 20.92 12.19 16.74
C GLN A 53 21.11 10.73 16.30
N GLU A 54 21.18 9.80 17.25
CA GLU A 54 21.19 8.36 17.00
C GLU A 54 19.88 7.89 16.35
N LEU A 55 18.75 8.43 16.80
CA LEU A 55 17.44 8.25 16.16
C LEU A 55 17.39 8.82 14.73
N LYS A 56 18.27 9.75 14.37
CA LYS A 56 18.37 10.32 13.02
C LYS A 56 19.40 9.62 12.14
N ASN A 57 19.95 8.48 12.57
CA ASN A 57 20.85 7.70 11.73
C ASN A 57 20.09 7.15 10.53
N PHE A 58 20.14 7.90 9.44
CA PHE A 58 19.63 7.49 8.14
C PHE A 58 20.44 6.29 7.67
N THR A 59 19.74 5.21 7.37
CA THR A 59 20.32 4.03 6.75
C THR A 59 19.92 4.04 5.28
N HIS A 60 20.86 3.68 4.40
CA HIS A 60 20.60 3.55 2.98
C HIS A 60 20.09 2.16 2.68
N TYR A 61 18.95 2.10 1.99
CA TYR A 61 18.34 0.87 1.53
C TYR A 61 18.28 0.86 0.01
N THR A 62 18.32 -0.35 -0.52
CA THR A 62 18.13 -0.64 -1.94
C THR A 62 16.81 -1.40 -2.07
N PHE A 63 15.91 -0.94 -2.92
CA PHE A 63 14.70 -1.66 -3.30
C PHE A 63 14.87 -2.17 -4.73
N GLU A 64 14.62 -3.45 -4.93
CA GLU A 64 14.72 -4.15 -6.21
C GLU A 64 13.35 -4.76 -6.55
N ASN A 65 12.70 -4.17 -7.56
CA ASN A 65 11.45 -4.70 -8.07
C ASN A 65 11.77 -5.81 -9.09
N ARG A 66 11.49 -7.07 -8.78
CA ARG A 66 11.67 -8.19 -9.72
C ARG A 66 10.38 -8.58 -10.44
N ASN A 67 9.40 -7.68 -10.46
CA ASN A 67 8.12 -7.91 -11.11
C ASN A 67 8.04 -7.20 -12.46
N GLU A 68 7.14 -7.69 -13.31
CA GLU A 68 6.84 -7.14 -14.64
C GLU A 68 5.97 -5.87 -14.61
N TYR A 69 5.52 -5.47 -13.42
CA TYR A 69 4.65 -4.31 -13.22
C TYR A 69 5.30 -3.25 -12.34
N GLU A 70 4.81 -2.02 -12.49
CA GLU A 70 5.29 -0.87 -11.74
C GLU A 70 4.77 -0.86 -10.31
N VAL A 71 5.63 -0.42 -9.39
CA VAL A 71 5.36 -0.37 -7.96
C VAL A 71 5.62 1.04 -7.46
N VAL A 72 4.75 1.51 -6.57
CA VAL A 72 4.92 2.79 -5.88
C VAL A 72 5.28 2.53 -4.42
N LEU A 73 6.28 3.26 -3.95
CA LEU A 73 6.72 3.21 -2.57
C LEU A 73 6.11 4.34 -1.76
N TYR A 74 5.56 3.94 -0.63
CA TYR A 74 5.07 4.81 0.42
C TYR A 74 5.91 4.66 1.68
N TRP A 75 5.99 5.74 2.44
CA TRP A 75 6.56 5.73 3.77
C TRP A 75 5.56 6.29 4.78
N GLY A 76 5.60 5.79 5.99
CA GLY A 76 4.87 6.35 7.13
C GLY A 76 5.67 6.19 8.41
N PHE A 77 5.16 6.77 9.49
CA PHE A 77 5.71 6.52 10.82
C PHE A 77 5.16 5.22 11.38
N SER A 78 5.95 4.52 12.20
CA SER A 78 5.55 3.22 12.77
C SER A 78 4.25 3.30 13.59
N ASN A 79 3.93 4.47 14.14
CA ASN A 79 2.74 4.70 14.97
C ASN A 79 1.56 5.29 14.17
N SER A 80 1.70 5.47 12.86
CA SER A 80 0.69 6.12 12.01
C SER A 80 0.23 5.18 10.90
N ASN A 81 -1.08 5.23 10.62
CA ASN A 81 -1.67 4.55 9.45
C ASN A 81 -1.60 5.42 8.18
N GLN A 82 -1.13 6.66 8.30
CA GLN A 82 -0.97 7.55 7.16
C GLN A 82 0.36 7.29 6.46
N LEU A 83 0.26 6.94 5.19
CA LEU A 83 1.37 6.66 4.31
C LEU A 83 1.46 7.75 3.25
N THR A 84 2.66 8.27 3.02
CA THR A 84 2.95 9.30 2.02
C THR A 84 3.80 8.70 0.90
N LYS A 85 3.37 8.90 -0.34
CA LYS A 85 4.11 8.48 -1.52
C LYS A 85 5.45 9.20 -1.56
N PHE A 86 6.52 8.49 -1.91
CA PHE A 86 7.82 9.15 -2.15
C PHE A 86 8.52 8.75 -3.44
N LYS A 87 8.25 7.56 -4.00
CA LYS A 87 8.96 7.14 -5.22
C LYS A 87 8.17 6.12 -6.04
N TYR A 88 8.38 6.14 -7.35
CA TYR A 88 7.95 5.10 -8.28
C TYR A 88 9.13 4.21 -8.63
N VAL A 89 8.84 2.93 -8.89
CA VAL A 89 9.81 1.92 -9.30
C VAL A 89 9.20 1.17 -10.48
N GLY A 90 9.83 1.28 -11.64
CA GLY A 90 9.44 0.57 -12.84
C GLY A 90 9.61 -0.95 -12.71
N ALA A 91 9.12 -1.68 -13.70
CA ALA A 91 9.33 -3.11 -13.83
C ALA A 91 10.84 -3.43 -13.91
N PHE A 92 11.30 -4.44 -13.15
CA PHE A 92 12.71 -4.84 -13.09
C PHE A 92 13.69 -3.73 -12.67
N GLU A 93 13.20 -2.65 -12.07
CA GLU A 93 14.02 -1.51 -11.67
C GLU A 93 14.54 -1.62 -10.24
N LYS A 94 15.70 -1.01 -10.00
CA LYS A 94 16.34 -0.90 -8.70
C LYS A 94 16.53 0.55 -8.30
N ILE A 95 16.11 0.88 -7.09
CA ILE A 95 16.23 2.23 -6.55
C ILE A 95 16.91 2.23 -5.18
N ASN A 96 17.62 3.32 -4.88
CA ASN A 96 18.17 3.57 -3.56
C ASN A 96 17.38 4.67 -2.87
N PHE A 97 17.17 4.52 -1.56
CA PHE A 97 16.53 5.52 -0.71
C PHE A 97 17.13 5.49 0.70
N LYS A 98 16.92 6.58 1.46
CA LYS A 98 17.36 6.68 2.85
C LYS A 98 16.15 6.73 3.77
N CYS A 99 16.17 5.96 4.85
CA CYS A 99 15.14 6.03 5.87
C CYS A 99 15.71 5.83 7.27
N ILE A 100 14.93 6.22 8.27
CA ILE A 100 15.30 6.03 9.67
C ILE A 100 14.77 4.67 10.11
N LYS A 101 15.69 3.76 10.43
CA LYS A 101 15.36 2.37 10.79
C LYS A 101 14.33 2.30 11.92
N GLY A 102 14.51 3.07 12.99
CA GLY A 102 13.64 3.03 14.16
C GLY A 102 12.26 3.69 14.02
N LEU A 103 12.04 4.50 12.97
CA LEU A 103 10.84 5.34 12.87
C LEU A 103 9.95 4.99 11.68
N HIS A 104 10.55 4.64 10.54
CA HIS A 104 9.82 4.52 9.28
C HIS A 104 9.25 3.12 9.06
N ARG A 105 8.04 3.07 8.52
CA ARG A 105 7.40 1.93 7.86
C ARG A 105 7.44 2.17 6.36
N ILE A 106 7.87 1.19 5.59
CA ILE A 106 7.92 1.27 4.12
C ILE A 106 6.91 0.27 3.56
N VAL A 107 6.12 0.75 2.61
CA VAL A 107 5.08 -0.03 1.95
C VAL A 107 5.24 0.08 0.45
N ALA A 108 5.23 -1.06 -0.25
CA ALA A 108 5.29 -1.14 -1.70
C ALA A 108 3.96 -1.69 -2.22
N ILE A 109 3.32 -0.96 -3.15
CA ILE A 109 1.99 -1.27 -3.67
C ILE A 109 2.04 -1.17 -5.21
N PRO A 110 1.41 -2.06 -5.98
CA PRO A 110 1.31 -1.90 -7.42
C PRO A 110 0.65 -0.57 -7.76
N VAL A 111 1.12 0.11 -8.80
CA VAL A 111 0.57 1.42 -9.18
C VAL A 111 -0.94 1.35 -9.42
N LEU A 112 -1.41 0.28 -10.08
CA LEU A 112 -2.82 0.06 -10.43
C LEU A 112 -3.78 0.07 -9.22
N GLU A 113 -3.32 -0.37 -8.03
CA GLU A 113 -4.14 -0.42 -6.81
C GLU A 113 -4.43 0.96 -6.21
N VAL A 114 -3.57 1.94 -6.48
CA VAL A 114 -3.57 3.25 -5.80
C VAL A 114 -3.75 4.43 -6.77
N ILE A 115 -4.26 4.17 -7.97
CA ILE A 115 -4.59 5.20 -8.95
C ILE A 115 -5.68 6.14 -8.40
N GLU A 116 -5.47 7.45 -8.56
CA GLU A 116 -6.47 8.47 -8.29
C GLU A 116 -7.43 8.60 -9.49
N ARG A 117 -8.68 8.15 -9.33
CA ARG A 117 -9.68 8.13 -10.41
C ARG A 117 -10.09 9.52 -10.92
N GLN A 118 -9.78 10.60 -10.20
CA GLN A 118 -10.31 11.94 -10.48
C GLN A 118 -9.41 12.83 -11.34
N THR A 119 -8.14 12.47 -11.56
CA THR A 119 -7.19 13.32 -12.28
C THR A 119 -6.97 12.87 -13.72
N VAL A 120 -8.04 12.69 -14.49
CA VAL A 120 -7.91 12.64 -15.96
C VAL A 120 -7.98 14.07 -16.47
N VAL A 121 -6.91 14.83 -16.22
CA VAL A 121 -6.67 16.08 -16.93
C VAL A 121 -6.05 15.67 -18.26
N GLN A 122 -6.66 16.11 -19.37
CA GLN A 122 -6.35 15.68 -20.74
C GLN A 122 -4.83 15.54 -20.99
N GLY A 123 -4.35 14.29 -21.10
CA GLY A 123 -2.99 13.98 -21.59
C GLY A 123 -1.96 13.51 -20.55
N GLU A 124 -2.24 13.53 -19.25
CA GLU A 124 -1.33 13.00 -18.22
C GLU A 124 -1.76 11.61 -17.73
N PHE A 125 -0.78 10.70 -17.58
CA PHE A 125 -1.02 9.37 -17.02
C PHE A 125 -1.53 9.49 -15.56
N PRO A 126 -2.49 8.64 -15.15
CA PRO A 126 -3.09 8.74 -13.83
C PRO A 126 -2.05 8.54 -12.73
N ALA A 127 -1.85 9.58 -11.91
CA ALA A 127 -0.88 9.53 -10.82
C ALA A 127 -1.43 8.73 -9.64
N ALA A 128 -0.58 7.88 -9.04
CA ALA A 128 -0.89 7.25 -7.76
C ALA A 128 -1.14 8.30 -6.65
N LYS A 129 -2.11 8.02 -5.78
CA LYS A 129 -2.53 8.86 -4.64
C LYS A 129 -1.32 9.32 -3.82
N LYS A 130 -1.23 10.62 -3.53
CA LYS A 130 -0.10 11.18 -2.76
C LYS A 130 -0.07 10.68 -1.32
N LYS A 131 -1.25 10.47 -0.71
CA LYS A 131 -1.42 9.98 0.64
C LYS A 131 -2.48 8.88 0.66
N ILE A 132 -2.24 7.84 1.44
CA ILE A 132 -3.19 6.76 1.67
C ILE A 132 -3.25 6.46 3.17
N GLU A 133 -4.41 6.01 3.64
CA GLU A 133 -4.59 5.50 5.00
C GLU A 133 -4.70 3.99 4.92
N MET A 134 -3.77 3.28 5.59
CA MET A 134 -3.69 1.83 5.50
C MET A 134 -3.16 1.23 6.80
N LYS A 135 -3.92 0.28 7.38
CA LYS A 135 -3.48 -0.53 8.50
C LYS A 135 -2.62 -1.69 7.99
N GLN A 136 -1.73 -2.22 8.83
CA GLN A 136 -0.94 -3.40 8.45
C GLN A 136 -1.88 -4.60 8.30
N GLY A 137 -1.79 -5.30 7.17
CA GLY A 137 -2.65 -6.46 6.87
C GLY A 137 -4.07 -6.10 6.41
N ASP A 138 -4.30 -4.87 5.91
CA ASP A 138 -5.59 -4.51 5.31
C ASP A 138 -5.87 -5.39 4.07
N PRO A 139 -7.00 -6.13 4.02
CA PRO A 139 -7.31 -7.02 2.91
C PRO A 139 -7.75 -6.26 1.65
N ASN A 140 -8.06 -4.97 1.73
CA ASN A 140 -8.63 -4.21 0.62
C ASN A 140 -7.61 -3.76 -0.43
N ILE A 141 -6.33 -3.77 -0.09
CA ILE A 141 -5.26 -3.31 -0.99
C ILE A 141 -4.26 -4.44 -1.13
N PHE A 142 -3.95 -4.80 -2.38
CA PHE A 142 -2.86 -5.73 -2.61
C PHE A 142 -1.52 -5.08 -2.27
N VAL A 143 -0.86 -5.59 -1.23
CA VAL A 143 0.45 -5.09 -0.80
C VAL A 143 1.53 -6.09 -1.19
N LEU A 144 2.59 -5.58 -1.84
CA LEU A 144 3.78 -6.35 -2.20
C LEU A 144 4.71 -6.50 -1.01
N PHE A 145 4.93 -5.40 -0.31
CA PHE A 145 5.87 -5.32 0.80
C PHE A 145 5.33 -4.35 1.85
N ASP A 146 5.30 -4.77 3.11
CA ASP A 146 4.84 -3.95 4.24
C ASP A 146 5.67 -4.28 5.47
N PHE A 147 6.67 -3.45 5.76
CA PHE A 147 7.57 -3.67 6.90
C PHE A 147 7.86 -2.40 7.68
N PHE A 148 7.91 -2.56 9.00
CA PHE A 148 8.60 -1.63 9.87
C PHE A 148 10.10 -1.81 9.72
N MET A 149 10.81 -0.74 9.38
CA MET A 149 12.23 -0.82 9.10
C MET A 149 13.04 -1.24 10.34
N CYS A 150 12.49 -1.04 11.55
CA CYS A 150 13.12 -1.44 12.81
C CYS A 150 13.33 -2.96 12.88
N SER A 151 12.40 -3.71 12.31
CA SER A 151 12.39 -5.18 12.30
C SER A 151 13.04 -5.76 11.05
N TYR A 152 13.40 -4.94 10.06
CA TYR A 152 14.01 -5.41 8.83
C TYR A 152 15.53 -5.63 9.02
N PRO A 153 16.05 -6.85 8.80
CA PRO A 153 17.44 -7.17 9.07
C PRO A 153 18.40 -6.74 7.94
N GLY A 154 17.93 -6.73 6.69
CA GLY A 154 18.75 -6.48 5.51
C GLY A 154 18.85 -5.00 5.11
N LEU A 155 19.67 -4.72 4.09
CA LEU A 155 19.73 -3.43 3.41
C LEU A 155 19.12 -3.47 2.00
N VAL A 156 18.91 -4.67 1.44
CA VAL A 156 18.40 -4.90 0.10
C VAL A 156 17.02 -5.55 0.22
N ILE A 157 15.99 -4.84 -0.22
CA ILE A 157 14.60 -5.27 -0.28
C ILE A 157 14.33 -5.79 -1.69
N GLU A 158 14.33 -7.10 -1.86
CA GLU A 158 13.94 -7.76 -3.11
C GLU A 158 12.48 -8.19 -3.02
N VAL A 159 11.67 -7.81 -4.00
CA VAL A 159 10.26 -8.19 -4.02
C VAL A 159 9.90 -8.87 -5.33
N GLN A 160 9.39 -10.08 -5.22
CA GLN A 160 8.83 -10.86 -6.31
C GLN A 160 7.52 -11.49 -5.82
N LYS A 161 6.40 -11.08 -6.42
CA LYS A 161 5.07 -11.60 -6.09
C LYS A 161 4.18 -11.51 -7.32
N GLU A 162 3.54 -12.61 -7.68
CA GLU A 162 2.53 -12.58 -8.72
C GLU A 162 1.37 -11.68 -8.30
N TYR A 163 0.96 -10.81 -9.21
CA TYR A 163 -0.11 -9.85 -9.00
C TYR A 163 -1.09 -9.98 -10.15
N SER A 164 -2.32 -10.34 -9.81
CA SER A 164 -3.43 -10.29 -10.74
C SER A 164 -4.18 -8.98 -10.49
N PRO A 165 -4.11 -7.99 -11.40
CA PRO A 165 -4.76 -6.72 -11.18
C PRO A 165 -6.27 -6.90 -11.00
N PRO A 166 -6.91 -6.08 -10.15
CA PRO A 166 -8.34 -6.14 -9.97
C PRO A 166 -9.02 -5.82 -11.30
N LYS A 167 -9.90 -6.73 -11.73
CA LYS A 167 -10.66 -6.56 -12.97
C LYS A 167 -11.50 -5.29 -12.87
N SER A 168 -11.49 -4.48 -13.93
CA SER A 168 -12.38 -3.31 -14.02
C SER A 168 -13.85 -3.73 -13.97
N GLU A 169 -14.75 -2.83 -13.58
CA GLU A 169 -16.19 -3.13 -13.53
C GLU A 169 -16.71 -3.65 -14.88
N LEU A 170 -16.25 -3.04 -15.98
CA LEU A 170 -16.60 -3.48 -17.34
C LEU A 170 -16.05 -4.87 -17.67
N GLU A 171 -14.84 -5.22 -17.22
CA GLU A 171 -14.29 -6.58 -17.38
C GLU A 171 -15.04 -7.59 -16.53
N GLN A 172 -15.44 -7.24 -15.30
CA GLN A 172 -16.26 -8.08 -14.45
C GLN A 172 -17.63 -8.34 -15.10
N TRP A 173 -18.29 -7.30 -15.63
CA TRP A 173 -19.55 -7.46 -16.37
C TRP A 173 -19.38 -8.28 -17.63
N LYS A 174 -18.30 -8.09 -18.39
CA LYS A 174 -17.98 -8.93 -19.56
C LYS A 174 -17.81 -10.39 -19.15
N GLU A 175 -17.04 -10.66 -18.11
CA GLU A 175 -16.83 -12.02 -17.60
C GLU A 175 -18.14 -12.65 -17.11
N VAL A 176 -18.96 -11.92 -16.35
CA VAL A 176 -20.27 -12.39 -15.89
C VAL A 176 -21.18 -12.68 -17.07
N ALA A 177 -21.25 -11.79 -18.06
CA ALA A 177 -22.07 -11.98 -19.26
C ALA A 177 -21.62 -13.21 -20.06
N LEU A 178 -20.30 -13.35 -20.29
CA LEU A 178 -19.72 -14.50 -20.99
C LEU A 178 -19.95 -15.82 -20.25
N LYS A 179 -19.72 -15.85 -18.94
CA LYS A 179 -19.97 -17.02 -18.09
C LYS A 179 -21.44 -17.41 -18.07
N SER A 180 -22.33 -16.42 -17.94
CA SER A 180 -23.77 -16.64 -17.90
C SER A 180 -24.26 -17.17 -19.24
N HIS A 181 -23.87 -16.55 -20.36
CA HIS A 181 -24.21 -17.03 -21.69
C HIS A 181 -23.68 -18.45 -21.95
N TYR A 182 -22.43 -18.73 -21.58
CA TYR A 182 -21.84 -20.07 -21.70
C TYR A 182 -22.62 -21.11 -20.87
N LEU A 183 -22.91 -20.80 -19.61
CA LEU A 183 -23.70 -21.67 -18.73
C LEU A 183 -25.08 -21.97 -19.32
N LEU A 184 -25.80 -20.95 -19.79
CA LEU A 184 -27.12 -21.10 -20.41
C LEU A 184 -27.05 -21.95 -21.69
N THR A 185 -25.98 -21.78 -22.48
CA THR A 185 -25.72 -22.57 -23.68
C THR A 185 -25.49 -24.05 -23.33
N GLU A 186 -24.72 -24.35 -22.30
CA GLU A 186 -24.48 -25.73 -21.85
C GLU A 186 -25.76 -26.36 -21.27
N ILE A 187 -26.55 -25.61 -20.49
CA ILE A 187 -27.86 -26.07 -20.03
C ILE A 187 -28.75 -26.42 -21.22
N SER A 188 -28.83 -25.55 -22.23
CA SER A 188 -29.56 -25.78 -23.49
C SER A 188 -29.13 -27.06 -24.22
N LYS A 189 -27.83 -27.38 -24.22
CA LYS A 189 -27.31 -28.64 -24.79
C LYS A 189 -27.76 -29.85 -23.97
N ILE A 190 -27.68 -29.78 -22.65
CA ILE A 190 -28.03 -30.89 -21.74
C ILE A 190 -29.54 -31.16 -21.75
N THR A 191 -30.37 -30.11 -21.80
CA THR A 191 -31.83 -30.25 -21.88
C THR A 191 -32.33 -30.75 -23.24
N GLY A 192 -31.40 -31.01 -24.18
CA GLY A 192 -31.70 -31.41 -25.54
C GLY A 192 -32.09 -30.19 -26.36
N SER A 193 -31.15 -29.67 -27.15
CA SER A 193 -31.34 -28.45 -27.92
C SER A 193 -32.63 -28.46 -28.75
N TYR A 194 -33.39 -27.37 -28.66
CA TYR A 194 -34.55 -27.02 -29.49
C TYR A 194 -34.34 -27.39 -30.98
N ASP A 195 -33.12 -27.17 -31.48
CA ASP A 195 -32.73 -27.36 -32.88
C ASP A 195 -32.44 -28.83 -33.29
N GLN A 196 -31.95 -29.66 -32.36
CA GLN A 196 -31.73 -31.09 -32.64
C GLN A 196 -33.03 -31.89 -32.54
N GLN A 197 -33.96 -31.47 -31.68
CA GLN A 197 -35.27 -32.11 -31.54
C GLN A 197 -36.18 -31.84 -32.74
N GLN A 198 -36.16 -30.64 -33.33
CA GLN A 198 -36.91 -30.35 -34.57
C GLN A 198 -36.42 -31.14 -35.80
N LYS A 199 -35.12 -31.42 -35.90
CA LYS A 199 -34.53 -32.14 -37.05
C LYS A 199 -34.64 -33.67 -36.95
N LYS A 200 -34.62 -34.26 -35.75
CA LYS A 200 -34.65 -35.74 -35.56
C LYS A 200 -36.04 -36.32 -35.31
N VAL A 201 -36.97 -35.53 -34.79
CA VAL A 201 -38.33 -35.99 -34.51
C VAL A 201 -39.25 -35.00 -35.19
N GLY A 202 -40.02 -35.44 -36.19
CA GLY A 202 -40.90 -34.56 -36.95
C GLY A 202 -41.73 -33.64 -36.06
N ARG A 203 -42.09 -32.44 -36.56
CA ARG A 203 -42.70 -31.30 -35.83
C ARG A 203 -43.68 -31.65 -34.70
N MET A 204 -44.44 -32.74 -34.80
CA MET A 204 -45.40 -33.20 -33.80
C MET A 204 -44.81 -33.69 -32.46
N ASN A 205 -43.60 -34.26 -32.41
CA ASN A 205 -43.03 -34.79 -31.16
C ASN A 205 -42.16 -33.78 -30.40
N ALA A 206 -41.60 -32.78 -31.10
CA ALA A 206 -40.91 -31.67 -30.47
C ALA A 206 -41.88 -30.82 -29.62
N GLU A 207 -43.12 -30.66 -30.08
CA GLU A 207 -44.18 -29.94 -29.35
C GLU A 207 -44.60 -30.66 -28.05
N ILE A 208 -44.50 -32.00 -28.00
CA ILE A 208 -44.82 -32.80 -26.81
C ILE A 208 -43.69 -32.71 -25.76
N ILE A 209 -42.42 -32.68 -26.20
CA ILE A 209 -41.28 -32.48 -25.30
C ILE A 209 -41.24 -31.04 -24.79
N LEU A 210 -41.54 -30.05 -25.63
CA LEU A 210 -41.69 -28.65 -25.25
C LEU A 210 -42.83 -28.42 -24.24
N LYS A 211 -43.98 -29.09 -24.42
CA LYS A 211 -45.09 -29.07 -23.45
C LYS A 211 -44.73 -29.78 -22.13
N ALA A 212 -43.85 -30.78 -22.16
CA ALA A 212 -43.32 -31.40 -20.94
C ALA A 212 -42.30 -30.49 -20.21
N SER A 213 -41.82 -29.44 -20.88
CA SER A 213 -40.82 -28.50 -20.38
C SER A 213 -41.27 -27.04 -20.56
N GLU A 214 -42.53 -26.71 -20.22
CA GLU A 214 -43.05 -25.32 -20.27
C GLU A 214 -42.15 -24.31 -19.53
N ASN A 215 -41.39 -24.78 -18.53
CA ASN A 215 -40.46 -23.95 -17.77
C ASN A 215 -39.14 -23.62 -18.51
N LEU A 216 -38.86 -24.19 -19.67
CA LEU A 216 -37.62 -23.98 -20.44
C LEU A 216 -37.79 -23.00 -21.61
N GLU A 217 -39.01 -22.71 -22.07
CA GLU A 217 -39.24 -21.77 -23.17
C GLU A 217 -38.69 -20.36 -22.86
N PRO A 218 -38.90 -19.79 -21.66
CA PRO A 218 -38.26 -18.51 -21.28
C PRO A 218 -36.73 -18.58 -21.27
N LEU A 219 -36.14 -19.75 -20.99
CA LEU A 219 -34.69 -19.94 -20.99
C LEU A 219 -34.11 -19.82 -22.41
N PHE A 220 -34.75 -20.47 -23.39
CA PHE A 220 -34.31 -20.41 -24.79
C PHE A 220 -34.49 -19.03 -25.39
N ASP A 221 -35.58 -18.33 -25.03
CA ASP A 221 -35.83 -16.95 -25.44
C ASP A 221 -34.74 -16.01 -24.90
N MET A 222 -34.44 -16.10 -23.61
CA MET A 222 -33.33 -15.32 -22.99
C MET A 222 -31.97 -15.58 -23.65
N ILE A 223 -31.67 -16.81 -24.08
CA ILE A 223 -30.40 -17.11 -24.77
C ILE A 223 -30.34 -16.41 -26.13
N GLN A 224 -31.44 -16.43 -26.89
CA GLN A 224 -31.51 -15.80 -28.22
C GLN A 224 -31.42 -14.28 -28.16
N ASP A 225 -31.94 -13.67 -27.09
CA ASP A 225 -31.89 -12.23 -26.87
C ASP A 225 -30.50 -11.71 -26.47
N ILE A 226 -29.63 -12.56 -25.93
CA ILE A 226 -28.26 -12.16 -25.58
C ILE A 226 -27.43 -11.98 -26.85
N LYS A 227 -27.23 -10.73 -27.24
CA LYS A 227 -26.32 -10.35 -28.33
C LYS A 227 -24.92 -10.07 -27.78
N ILE A 228 -24.00 -11.01 -27.94
CA ILE A 228 -22.59 -10.79 -27.64
C ILE A 228 -22.00 -9.90 -28.75
N PRO A 229 -21.41 -8.74 -28.42
CA PRO A 229 -20.76 -7.89 -29.42
C PRO A 229 -19.62 -8.61 -30.14
N GLU A 230 -19.45 -8.35 -31.44
CA GLU A 230 -18.35 -8.90 -32.26
C GLU A 230 -16.96 -8.48 -31.77
N THR A 231 -16.89 -7.43 -30.95
CA THR A 231 -15.66 -6.97 -30.29
C THR A 231 -15.19 -7.90 -29.17
N CYS A 232 -15.99 -8.91 -28.78
CA CYS A 232 -15.62 -9.90 -27.79
C CYS A 232 -14.82 -11.04 -28.42
N THR A 233 -13.54 -11.12 -28.07
CA THR A 233 -12.56 -12.02 -28.70
C THR A 233 -12.45 -13.37 -27.98
N GLU A 234 -11.82 -14.36 -28.62
CA GLU A 234 -11.49 -15.64 -27.95
C GLU A 234 -10.58 -15.45 -26.72
N VAL A 235 -9.75 -14.40 -26.71
CA VAL A 235 -8.92 -14.03 -25.55
C VAL A 235 -9.80 -13.59 -24.37
N ASP A 236 -10.91 -12.89 -24.63
CA ASP A 236 -11.86 -12.50 -23.58
C ASP A 236 -12.55 -13.72 -22.98
N LYS A 237 -12.83 -14.75 -23.80
CA LYS A 237 -13.36 -16.03 -23.34
C LYS A 237 -12.38 -16.76 -22.42
N GLU A 238 -11.10 -16.83 -22.78
CA GLU A 238 -10.06 -17.42 -21.93
C GLU A 238 -9.88 -16.67 -20.62
N ARG A 239 -9.85 -15.33 -20.67
CA ARG A 239 -9.76 -14.49 -19.46
C ARG A 239 -10.97 -14.62 -18.54
N ALA A 240 -12.13 -14.91 -19.12
CA ALA A 240 -13.34 -15.26 -18.40
C ALA A 240 -13.35 -16.73 -17.91
N GLY A 241 -12.32 -17.53 -18.23
CA GLY A 241 -12.23 -18.92 -17.80
C GLY A 241 -13.29 -19.83 -18.42
N ILE A 242 -13.84 -19.45 -19.57
CA ILE A 242 -14.73 -20.32 -20.36
C ILE A 242 -13.93 -20.96 -21.51
N PRO A 243 -14.28 -22.20 -21.92
CA PRO A 243 -13.60 -22.86 -23.02
C PRO A 243 -13.63 -22.01 -24.30
N SER A 244 -12.46 -21.88 -24.92
CA SER A 244 -12.20 -21.12 -26.14
C SER A 244 -11.67 -22.06 -27.22
N VAL A 245 -11.65 -21.60 -28.47
CA VAL A 245 -10.97 -22.34 -29.55
C VAL A 245 -9.47 -22.50 -29.28
N LEU A 246 -8.87 -21.55 -28.55
CA LEU A 246 -7.46 -21.50 -28.19
C LEU A 246 -7.07 -22.47 -27.05
N THR A 247 -8.01 -22.81 -26.16
CA THR A 247 -7.80 -23.80 -25.08
C THR A 247 -8.03 -25.25 -25.54
N ASN A 248 -8.61 -25.46 -26.73
CA ASN A 248 -8.87 -26.77 -27.31
C ASN A 248 -7.77 -27.25 -28.28
N VAL A 249 -6.53 -26.79 -28.13
CA VAL A 249 -5.39 -27.36 -28.88
C VAL A 249 -5.02 -28.71 -28.25
N THR A 250 -5.63 -29.77 -28.77
CA THR A 250 -5.13 -31.16 -28.70
C THR A 250 -4.20 -31.45 -29.87
#